data_AF-A0A7C3KFX0-F1
#
_entry.id   AF-A0A7C3KFX0-F1
#
_cell.length_a   1.000
_cell.length_b   1.000
_cell.length_c   1.000
_cell.angle_alpha   90.00
_cell.angle_beta   90.00
_cell.angle_gamma   90.00
#
_symmetry.space_group_name_H-M   'P 1'
#
loop_
_entity.id
_entity.type
_entity.pdbx_description
1 polymer ?
#
loop_
_entity_poly.entity_id
_entity_poly.type
_entity_poly.pdbx_seq_one_letter_code
_entity_poly.pdbx_strand_id
1 'polypeptide(L)'
;MEVLTTALNALGLAWWVEIVTDSPRCTYYFGPFVTEAEATAAKPGYIEDLENENAQGIRVVVKRCKPVKLTIFDETDDFLSRHVRGQLSGQFQ
;
A
#
# COMPACT_ATOMS: atom_id res chain seq x y z
N MET A 1 0.75 -16.99 20.71
CA MET A 1 0.13 -15.79 20.12
C MET A 1 0.22 -15.79 18.60
N GLU A 2 1.35 -16.22 18.00
CA GLU A 2 1.53 -16.22 16.54
C GLU A 2 0.54 -17.13 15.77
N VAL A 3 0.18 -18.30 16.32
CA VAL A 3 -0.74 -19.25 15.66
C VAL A 3 -2.13 -18.65 15.40
N LEU A 4 -2.65 -17.84 16.33
CA LEU A 4 -3.98 -17.24 16.21
C LEU A 4 -4.00 -16.21 15.08
N THR A 5 -2.97 -15.37 15.00
CA THR A 5 -2.85 -14.35 13.96
C THR A 5 -2.70 -15.00 12.59
N THR A 6 -1.88 -16.06 12.46
CA THR A 6 -1.75 -16.82 11.21
C THR A 6 -3.08 -17.45 10.77
N ALA A 7 -3.84 -18.05 11.70
CA ALA A 7 -5.14 -18.64 11.40
C ALA A 7 -6.18 -17.59 10.98
N LEU A 8 -6.28 -16.48 11.72
CA LEU A 8 -7.17 -15.36 11.38
C LEU A 8 -6.82 -14.77 10.01
N ASN A 9 -5.53 -14.63 9.70
CA ASN A 9 -5.09 -14.15 8.39
C ASN A 9 -5.44 -15.14 7.28
N ALA A 10 -5.23 -16.45 7.50
CA ALA A 10 -5.60 -17.48 6.53
C ALA A 10 -7.10 -17.45 6.20
N LEU A 11 -7.95 -17.16 7.19
CA LEU A 11 -9.41 -17.00 7.07
C LEU A 11 -9.86 -15.61 6.57
N GLY A 12 -8.95 -14.64 6.45
CA GLY A 12 -9.28 -13.25 6.08
C GLY A 12 -10.01 -12.46 7.17
N LEU A 13 -9.90 -12.91 8.42
CA LEU A 13 -10.52 -12.31 9.61
C LEU A 13 -9.55 -11.43 10.41
N ALA A 14 -8.27 -11.44 10.06
CA ALA A 14 -7.27 -10.57 10.68
C ALA A 14 -7.53 -9.10 10.34
N TRP A 15 -7.16 -8.24 11.27
CA TRP A 15 -7.21 -6.79 11.08
C TRP A 15 -5.94 -6.29 10.41
N TRP A 16 -6.09 -5.32 9.53
CA TRP A 16 -5.01 -4.70 8.77
C TRP A 16 -5.18 -3.19 8.75
N VAL A 17 -4.06 -2.49 8.73
CA VAL A 17 -4.00 -1.05 8.47
C VAL A 17 -3.66 -0.86 7.00
N GLU A 18 -4.61 -0.36 6.22
CA GLU A 18 -4.38 0.09 4.85
C GLU A 18 -4.00 1.57 4.86
N ILE A 19 -2.87 1.91 4.24
CA ILE A 19 -2.42 3.28 4.06
C ILE A 19 -2.25 3.55 2.58
N VAL A 20 -2.94 4.56 2.06
CA VAL A 20 -2.82 5.03 0.68
C VAL A 20 -2.14 6.39 0.68
N THR A 21 -1.14 6.54 -0.17
CA THR A 21 -0.40 7.80 -0.38
C THR A 21 -0.64 8.30 -1.80
N ASP A 22 -0.60 9.62 -2.00
CA ASP A 22 -0.78 10.25 -3.31
C ASP A 22 0.56 10.58 -3.99
N SER A 23 1.63 10.83 -3.21
CA SER A 23 2.96 11.11 -3.75
C SER A 23 4.07 10.63 -2.81
N PRO A 24 4.86 9.59 -3.18
CA PRO A 24 4.59 8.69 -4.31
C PRO A 24 3.24 7.96 -4.13
N ARG A 25 2.60 7.54 -5.23
CA ARG A 25 1.31 6.86 -5.17
C ARG A 25 1.50 5.38 -4.82
N CYS A 26 1.22 5.05 -3.57
CA CYS A 26 1.43 3.72 -3.02
C CYS A 26 0.23 3.29 -2.18
N THR A 27 0.02 1.99 -2.06
CA THR A 27 -0.87 1.39 -1.05
C THR A 27 -0.08 0.39 -0.22
N TYR A 28 -0.11 0.58 1.10
CA TYR A 28 0.57 -0.23 2.10
C TYR A 28 -0.45 -0.96 2.97
N TYR A 29 -0.18 -2.22 3.30
CA TYR A 29 -0.95 -3.01 4.26
C TYR A 29 -0.05 -3.47 5.40
N PHE A 30 -0.34 -3.01 6.62
CA PHE A 30 0.38 -3.40 7.84
C PHE A 30 -0.47 -4.30 8.72
N GLY A 31 0.14 -5.37 9.25
CA GLY A 31 -0.52 -6.43 9.99
C GLY A 31 0.13 -7.79 9.70
N PRO A 32 -0.58 -8.91 9.90
CA PRO A 32 -1.93 -9.03 10.45
C PRO A 32 -2.01 -8.76 11.97
N PHE A 33 -3.11 -8.16 12.42
CA PHE A 33 -3.43 -7.95 13.84
C PHE A 33 -4.60 -8.81 14.29
N VAL A 34 -4.63 -9.18 15.57
CA VAL A 34 -5.72 -9.99 16.15
C VAL A 34 -6.97 -9.13 16.35
N THR A 35 -6.80 -7.87 16.75
CA THR A 35 -7.90 -6.96 17.07
C THR A 35 -7.79 -5.62 16.35
N GLU A 36 -8.92 -4.94 16.18
CA GLU A 36 -8.96 -3.58 15.63
C GLU A 36 -8.21 -2.58 16.50
N ALA A 37 -8.29 -2.75 17.83
CA ALA A 37 -7.63 -1.89 18.79
C ALA A 37 -6.10 -1.96 18.67
N GLU A 38 -5.55 -3.16 18.48
CA GLU A 38 -4.13 -3.39 18.24
C GLU A 38 -3.67 -2.70 16.94
N ALA A 39 -4.40 -2.89 15.84
CA ALA A 39 -4.13 -2.21 14.57
C ALA A 39 -4.21 -0.67 14.71
N THR A 40 -5.20 -0.18 15.45
CA THR A 40 -5.41 1.26 15.69
C THR A 40 -4.32 1.86 16.58
N ALA A 41 -3.79 1.10 17.54
CA ALA A 41 -2.68 1.54 18.37
C ALA A 41 -1.35 1.57 17.60
N ALA A 42 -1.17 0.67 16.64
CA ALA A 42 0.05 0.60 15.82
C ALA A 42 0.08 1.64 14.69
N LYS A 43 -1.08 2.04 14.13
CA LYS A 43 -1.13 2.92 12.95
C LYS A 43 -0.35 4.24 13.05
N PRO A 44 -0.22 4.94 14.21
CA PRO A 44 0.50 6.21 14.24
C PRO A 44 1.98 6.08 13.87
N GLY A 45 2.63 4.98 14.25
CA GLY A 45 4.04 4.74 13.90
C GLY A 45 4.24 4.60 12.39
N TYR A 46 3.34 3.86 11.71
CA TYR A 46 3.40 3.74 10.25
C TYR A 46 3.18 5.06 9.52
N ILE A 47 2.32 5.92 10.06
CA ILE A 47 2.08 7.25 9.49
C ILE A 47 3.33 8.11 9.66
N GLU A 48 3.91 8.15 10.86
CA GLU A 48 5.12 8.92 11.15
C GLU A 48 6.30 8.51 10.25
N ASP A 49 6.50 7.21 10.06
CA ASP A 49 7.54 6.70 9.15
C ASP A 49 7.32 7.21 7.71
N LEU A 50 6.10 7.11 7.19
CA LEU A 50 5.76 7.58 5.83
C LEU A 50 5.86 9.10 5.68
N GLU A 51 5.47 9.86 6.70
CA GLU A 51 5.64 11.32 6.73
C GLU A 51 7.13 11.71 6.71
N ASN A 52 7.97 11.00 7.47
CA ASN A 52 9.43 11.20 7.46
C ASN A 52 10.06 10.85 6.11
N GLU A 53 9.47 9.92 5.36
CA GLU A 53 9.83 9.60 3.97
C GLU A 53 9.28 10.61 2.94
N ASN A 54 8.64 11.71 3.39
CA ASN A 54 8.00 12.74 2.56
C ASN A 54 6.80 12.22 1.73
N ALA A 55 6.11 11.17 2.20
CA ALA A 55 4.86 10.76 1.57
C ALA A 55 3.76 11.81 1.78
N GLN A 56 2.98 12.08 0.74
CA GLN A 56 1.90 13.06 0.78
C GLN A 56 0.54 12.41 0.53
N GLY A 57 -0.54 13.09 0.98
CA GLY A 57 -1.91 12.64 0.75
C GLY A 57 -2.28 11.35 1.49
N ILE A 58 -1.70 11.15 2.67
CA ILE A 58 -1.85 9.92 3.47
C ILE A 58 -3.31 9.74 3.90
N ARG A 59 -3.90 8.60 3.53
CA ARG A 59 -5.22 8.14 3.96
C ARG A 59 -5.10 6.79 4.62
N VAL A 60 -5.72 6.62 5.79
CA VAL A 60 -5.58 5.41 6.61
C VAL A 60 -6.94 4.78 6.90
N VAL A 61 -7.04 3.47 6.71
CA VAL A 61 -8.23 2.68 7.03
C VAL A 61 -7.82 1.43 7.80
N VAL A 62 -8.47 1.18 8.93
CA VAL A 62 -8.36 -0.08 9.66
C VAL A 62 -9.52 -0.97 9.25
N LYS A 63 -9.24 -2.17 8.73
CA LYS A 63 -10.28 -3.10 8.26
C LYS A 63 -9.85 -4.56 8.38
N ARG A 64 -10.83 -5.47 8.37
CA ARG A 64 -10.55 -6.89 8.14
C ARG A 64 -10.41 -7.14 6.64
N CYS A 65 -9.28 -7.73 6.25
CA CYS A 65 -9.05 -8.13 4.86
C CYS A 65 -7.96 -9.21 4.80
N LYS A 66 -7.66 -9.66 3.57
CA LYS A 66 -6.59 -10.60 3.27
C LYS A 66 -5.78 -10.08 2.08
N PRO A 67 -4.84 -9.14 2.31
CA PRO A 67 -4.07 -8.55 1.22
C PRO A 67 -3.20 -9.62 0.54
N VAL A 68 -3.20 -9.63 -0.80
CA VAL A 68 -2.35 -10.51 -1.60
C VAL A 68 -0.94 -9.94 -1.74
N LYS A 69 -0.82 -8.60 -1.72
CA LYS A 69 0.44 -7.85 -1.74
C LYS A 69 0.40 -6.82 -0.60
N LEU A 70 1.53 -6.66 0.08
CA LEU A 70 1.65 -5.73 1.22
C LEU A 70 2.00 -4.31 0.78
N THR A 71 2.74 -4.18 -0.32
CA THR A 71 3.07 -2.89 -0.92
C THR A 71 2.69 -2.94 -2.40
N ILE A 72 1.89 -1.98 -2.82
CA ILE A 72 1.42 -1.84 -4.20
C ILE A 72 1.84 -0.44 -4.68
N PHE A 73 2.73 -0.42 -5.67
CA PHE A 73 3.12 0.80 -6.38
C PHE A 73 2.19 0.98 -7.58
N ASP A 74 1.70 2.21 -7.78
CA ASP A 74 0.99 2.55 -9.01
C ASP A 74 2.04 2.84 -10.10
N GLU A 75 2.59 1.78 -10.71
CA GLU A 75 3.63 1.86 -11.77
C GLU A 75 3.10 2.36 -13.14
N THR A 76 1.91 2.97 -13.17
CA THR A 76 1.17 3.18 -14.43
C THR A 76 1.66 4.38 -15.27
N ASP A 77 2.57 5.23 -14.77
CA ASP A 77 3.03 6.40 -15.54
C ASP A 77 4.35 6.19 -16.33
N ASP A 78 5.15 5.18 -15.97
CA ASP A 78 6.52 5.05 -16.50
C ASP A 78 6.64 4.18 -17.78
N PHE A 79 5.68 3.30 -18.05
CA PHE A 79 5.77 2.39 -19.20
C PHE A 79 5.12 2.94 -20.49
N LEU A 80 4.04 3.71 -20.36
CA LEU A 80 3.32 4.32 -21.49
C LEU A 80 4.06 5.55 -22.03
N SER A 81 4.69 6.35 -21.16
CA SER A 81 5.44 7.55 -21.56
C SER A 81 6.68 7.23 -22.40
N ARG A 82 7.38 6.11 -22.11
CA ARG A 82 8.55 5.66 -22.89
C ARG A 82 8.19 5.12 -24.28
N HIS A 83 7.02 4.49 -24.44
CA HIS A 83 6.60 3.97 -25.75
C HIS A 83 6.08 5.05 -26.71
N VAL A 84 5.43 6.11 -26.21
CA VAL A 84 4.89 7.17 -27.06
C VAL A 84 5.99 8.07 -27.64
N ARG A 85 7.10 8.30 -26.91
CA ARG A 85 8.22 9.13 -27.41
C ARG A 85 9.12 8.41 -28.42
N GLY A 86 9.08 7.08 -28.49
CA GLY A 86 9.94 6.29 -29.38
C GLY A 86 9.45 6.17 -30.83
N GLN A 87 8.21 6.58 -31.15
CA GLN A 87 7.60 6.32 -32.46
C GLN A 87 7.38 7.55 -33.37
N LEU A 88 7.78 8.76 -32.96
CA LEU A 88 7.51 9.99 -33.74
C LEU A 88 8.75 10.64 -34.39
N SER A 89 9.87 9.92 -34.49
CA SER A 89 11.13 10.46 -35.07
C SER A 89 11.47 9.94 -36.47
N GLY A 90 10.52 9.41 -37.24
CA GLY A 90 10.81 8.92 -38.59
C GLY A 90 9.64 9.02 -39.55
N GLN A 91 9.56 10.14 -40.27
CA GLN A 91 9.44 10.21 -41.75
C GLN A 91 9.01 11.63 -42.16
N PHE A 92 10.00 12.49 -42.39
CA PHE A 92 9.95 13.44 -43.49
C PHE A 92 10.48 12.70 -44.72
N GLN A 93 9.63 12.38 -45.69
CA GLN A 93 9.98 12.42 -47.10
C GLN A 93 8.73 12.52 -47.98
#